data_AF-R5BK89-F1
#
_entry.id   AF-R5BK89-F1
#
_cell.length_a   1.000
_cell.length_b   1.000
_cell.length_c   1.000
_cell.angle_alpha   90.00
_cell.angle_beta   90.00
_cell.angle_gamma   90.00
#
_symmetry.space_group_name_H-M   'P 1'
#
loop_
_entity.id
_entity.type
_entity.pdbx_description
1 polymer ?
#
loop_
_entity_poly.entity_id
_entity_poly.type
_entity_poly.pdbx_seq_one_letter_code
_entity_poly.pdbx_strand_id
1 'polypeptide(L)'
;MSNAIGTHLLIDLYTCLEDVVNSPLIIQESVTNALEAAQQPIDEISCQVLDDEVVLFAVSPHCHIAVHAYPDMGYVAVDIYTFDLPLQATLIMRVLKQSFGAERVKATSINRGDFGSIRDMKPRKKTSLSAMARVTRTRMSLKQTGSKLKNTGKKVFNVIAKKRDPQPRD
;
A
#
# COMPACT_ATOMS: atom_id res chain seq x y z
N MET A 1 -8.53 16.58 -12.42
CA MET A 1 -8.49 15.57 -11.34
C MET A 1 -7.04 15.11 -11.24
N SER A 2 -6.47 15.06 -10.04
CA SER A 2 -5.07 14.66 -9.83
C SER A 2 -4.86 13.19 -10.20
N ASN A 3 -3.79 12.88 -10.96
CA ASN A 3 -3.38 11.50 -11.29
C ASN A 3 -2.51 10.91 -10.15
N ALA A 4 -2.83 11.27 -8.92
CA ALA A 4 -2.13 10.80 -7.74
C ALA A 4 -2.56 9.37 -7.44
N ILE A 5 -1.58 8.51 -7.15
CA ILE A 5 -1.79 7.10 -6.82
C ILE A 5 -1.89 6.87 -5.32
N GLY A 6 -1.72 7.89 -4.50
CA GLY A 6 -1.87 7.81 -3.06
C GLY A 6 -2.12 9.18 -2.46
N THR A 7 -2.41 9.19 -1.16
CA THR A 7 -2.68 10.39 -0.39
C THR A 7 -1.93 10.31 0.92
N HIS A 8 -1.46 11.46 1.41
CA HIS A 8 -0.89 11.59 2.74
C HIS A 8 -1.61 12.71 3.47
N LEU A 9 -2.32 12.36 4.52
CA LEU A 9 -3.02 13.31 5.37
C LEU A 9 -2.16 13.57 6.62
N LEU A 10 -1.67 14.80 6.74
CA LEU A 10 -0.92 15.29 7.89
C LEU A 10 -1.89 16.01 8.82
N ILE A 11 -1.96 15.63 10.09
CA ILE A 11 -2.97 16.10 11.03
C ILE A 11 -2.29 16.58 12.31
N ASP A 12 -2.61 17.80 12.70
CA ASP A 12 -2.31 18.37 14.00
C ASP A 12 -3.58 18.35 14.85
N LEU A 13 -3.55 17.64 15.97
CA LEU A 13 -4.59 17.64 17.00
C LEU A 13 -4.11 18.49 18.18
N TYR A 14 -4.87 19.52 18.55
CA TYR A 14 -4.54 20.42 19.66
C TYR A 14 -5.59 20.35 20.76
N THR A 15 -5.14 20.66 21.98
CA THR A 15 -5.97 20.60 23.19
C THR A 15 -6.59 19.22 23.36
N CYS A 16 -5.74 18.19 23.29
CA CYS A 16 -6.11 16.80 23.53
C CYS A 16 -6.30 16.55 25.03
N LEU A 17 -7.07 15.51 25.37
CA LEU A 17 -7.26 15.10 26.76
C LEU A 17 -5.97 14.53 27.34
N GLU A 18 -5.56 15.08 28.48
CA GLU A 18 -4.32 14.74 29.18
C GLU A 18 -4.23 13.23 29.50
N ASP A 19 -5.31 12.64 30.02
CA ASP A 19 -5.38 11.21 30.34
C ASP A 19 -5.19 10.30 29.11
N VAL A 20 -5.57 10.80 27.92
CA VAL A 20 -5.44 10.06 26.66
C VAL A 20 -4.02 10.14 26.13
N VAL A 21 -3.46 11.35 26.05
CA VAL A 21 -2.12 11.57 25.47
C VAL A 21 -1.00 11.03 26.36
N ASN A 22 -1.24 10.89 27.67
CA ASN A 22 -0.28 10.29 28.61
C ASN A 22 -0.31 8.75 28.63
N SER A 23 -1.27 8.11 27.95
CA SER A 23 -1.46 6.66 28.05
C SER A 23 -1.10 5.97 26.73
N PRO A 24 0.08 5.32 26.65
CA PRO A 24 0.47 4.54 25.47
C PRO A 24 -0.56 3.48 25.08
N LEU A 25 -1.25 2.89 26.07
CA LEU A 25 -2.31 1.92 25.85
C LEU A 25 -3.51 2.56 25.16
N ILE A 26 -4.00 3.70 25.64
CA ILE A 26 -5.15 4.39 25.04
C ILE A 26 -4.78 4.93 23.65
N ILE A 27 -3.56 5.42 23.45
CA ILE A 27 -3.07 5.83 22.13
C ILE A 27 -3.12 4.65 21.15
N GLN A 28 -2.63 3.50 21.57
CA GLN A 28 -2.65 2.28 20.75
C GLN A 28 -4.07 1.79 20.44
N GLU A 29 -4.96 1.80 21.43
CA GLU A 29 -6.38 1.49 21.23
C GLU A 29 -7.06 2.49 20.29
N SER A 30 -6.74 3.78 20.40
CA SER A 30 -7.29 4.84 19.54
C SER A 30 -6.95 4.62 18.07
N VAL A 31 -5.70 4.26 17.78
CA VAL A 31 -5.25 3.96 16.41
C VAL A 31 -5.86 2.65 15.91
N THR A 32 -5.92 1.62 16.76
CA THR A 32 -6.54 0.33 16.44
C THR A 32 -8.01 0.51 16.05
N ASN A 33 -8.78 1.20 16.90
CA ASN A 33 -10.19 1.49 16.66
C ASN A 33 -10.42 2.31 15.39
N ALA A 34 -9.52 3.27 15.08
CA ALA A 34 -9.62 4.07 13.87
C ALA A 34 -9.39 3.24 12.59
N LEU A 35 -8.43 2.31 12.61
CA LEU A 35 -8.19 1.39 11.50
C LEU A 35 -9.33 0.36 11.35
N GLU A 36 -9.83 -0.18 12.46
CA GLU A 36 -11.00 -1.07 12.46
C GLU A 36 -12.26 -0.41 11.90
N ALA A 37 -12.53 0.84 12.30
CA ALA A 37 -13.65 1.62 11.77
C ALA A 37 -13.54 1.82 10.24
N ALA A 38 -12.32 1.93 9.72
CA ALA A 38 -12.02 2.00 8.30
C ALA A 38 -11.95 0.63 7.61
N GLN A 39 -12.23 -0.47 8.33
CA GLN A 39 -12.12 -1.86 7.86
C GLN A 39 -10.72 -2.20 7.32
N GLN A 40 -9.70 -1.58 7.91
CA GLN A 40 -8.32 -1.70 7.50
C GLN A 40 -7.59 -2.66 8.46
N PRO A 41 -7.04 -3.80 7.98
CA PRO A 41 -6.34 -4.74 8.84
C PRO A 41 -5.01 -4.16 9.33
N ILE A 42 -4.50 -4.63 10.46
CA ILE A 42 -3.22 -4.19 11.03
C ILE A 42 -2.23 -5.34 10.90
N ASP A 43 -1.13 -5.12 10.18
CA ASP A 43 -0.04 -6.10 10.06
C ASP A 43 0.90 -5.99 11.27
N GLU A 44 1.18 -4.76 11.70
CA GLU A 44 2.06 -4.47 12.82
C GLU A 44 1.64 -3.15 13.49
N ILE A 45 1.74 -3.09 14.82
CA ILE A 45 1.61 -1.86 15.59
C ILE A 45 2.69 -1.85 16.67
N SER A 46 3.44 -0.76 16.74
CA SER A 46 4.53 -0.58 17.69
C SER A 46 4.39 0.76 18.39
N CYS A 47 4.65 0.78 19.69
CA CYS A 47 4.57 1.97 20.53
C CYS A 47 5.87 2.09 21.33
N GLN A 48 6.48 3.28 21.31
CA GLN A 48 7.68 3.63 22.05
C GLN A 48 7.35 4.81 22.96
N VAL A 49 7.73 4.71 24.22
CA VAL A 49 7.52 5.74 25.23
C VAL A 49 8.88 6.36 25.52
N LEU A 50 8.97 7.67 25.32
CA LEU A 50 10.13 8.50 25.66
C LEU A 50 9.75 9.42 26.84
N ASP A 51 10.72 10.22 27.29
CA ASP A 51 10.52 11.10 28.46
C ASP A 51 9.49 12.21 28.19
N ASP A 52 9.42 12.73 26.96
CA ASP A 52 8.60 13.87 26.55
C ASP A 52 7.56 13.53 25.46
N GLU A 53 7.57 12.28 24.97
CA GLU A 53 6.85 11.89 23.76
C GLU A 53 6.42 10.42 23.81
N VAL A 54 5.25 10.12 23.27
CA VAL A 54 4.83 8.75 22.92
C VAL A 54 4.75 8.64 21.39
N VAL A 55 5.54 7.72 20.83
CA VAL A 55 5.60 7.44 19.39
C VAL A 55 4.88 6.14 19.10
N LEU A 56 3.94 6.16 18.16
CA LEU A 56 3.28 4.96 17.67
C LEU A 56 3.36 4.88 16.15
N PHE A 57 3.69 3.69 15.65
CA PHE A 57 3.66 3.40 14.22
C PHE A 57 2.85 2.13 13.95
N ALA A 58 1.83 2.26 13.10
CA ALA A 58 0.98 1.17 12.65
C ALA A 58 1.14 0.95 11.14
N VAL A 59 1.36 -0.30 10.75
CA VAL A 59 1.53 -0.73 9.36
C VAL A 59 0.36 -1.61 8.94
N SER A 60 -0.10 -1.37 7.72
CA SER A 60 -1.20 -2.08 7.11
C SER A 60 -0.98 -2.19 5.59
N PRO A 61 -1.62 -3.12 4.87
CA PRO A 61 -1.47 -3.23 3.43
C PRO A 61 -1.80 -1.90 2.73
N HIS A 62 -0.78 -1.29 2.12
CA HIS A 62 -0.84 0.01 1.41
C HIS A 62 -1.23 1.21 2.29
N CYS A 63 -1.09 1.11 3.61
CA CYS A 63 -1.43 2.16 4.56
C CYS A 63 -0.42 2.20 5.72
N HIS A 64 -0.12 3.38 6.24
CA HIS A 64 0.50 3.49 7.57
C HIS A 64 -0.06 4.67 8.33
N ILE A 65 -0.02 4.54 9.66
CA ILE A 65 -0.31 5.63 10.59
C ILE A 65 0.91 5.84 11.48
N ALA A 66 1.44 7.06 11.51
CA ALA A 66 2.41 7.48 12.51
C ALA A 66 1.74 8.46 13.48
N VAL A 67 2.01 8.33 14.77
CA VAL A 67 1.52 9.21 15.82
C VAL A 67 2.69 9.63 16.68
N HIS A 68 2.80 10.93 16.92
CA HIS A 68 3.69 11.52 17.91
C HIS A 68 2.83 12.31 18.89
N ALA A 69 2.71 11.84 20.13
CA ALA A 69 1.95 12.48 21.18
C ALA A 69 2.90 13.17 22.16
N TYR A 70 2.63 14.45 22.43
CA TYR A 70 3.38 15.31 23.34
C TYR A 70 2.48 15.70 24.52
N PRO A 71 2.53 14.97 25.64
CA PRO A 71 1.54 15.12 26.70
C PRO A 71 1.54 16.50 27.36
N ASP A 72 2.73 17.05 27.64
CA ASP A 72 2.91 18.37 28.25
C ASP A 72 2.29 19.51 27.41
N MET A 73 2.17 19.30 26.11
CA MET A 73 1.58 20.27 25.18
C MET A 73 0.10 20.01 24.88
N GLY A 74 -0.45 18.88 25.33
CA GLY A 74 -1.77 18.41 24.89
C GLY A 74 -1.88 18.34 23.37
N TYR A 75 -0.79 17.94 22.70
CA TYR A 75 -0.64 17.98 21.24
C TYR A 75 -0.33 16.60 20.68
N VAL A 76 -0.94 16.27 19.54
CA VAL A 76 -0.66 15.02 18.83
C VAL A 76 -0.51 15.31 17.34
N ALA A 77 0.63 14.93 16.77
CA ALA A 77 0.86 14.90 15.34
C ALA A 77 0.50 13.52 14.80
N VAL A 78 -0.30 13.45 13.74
CA VAL A 78 -0.71 12.19 13.10
C VAL A 78 -0.49 12.26 11.60
N ASP A 79 0.19 11.26 11.07
CA ASP A 79 0.41 11.05 9.64
C ASP A 79 -0.38 9.83 9.17
N ILE A 80 -1.27 9.99 8.20
CA ILE A 80 -2.03 8.89 7.58
C ILE A 80 -1.67 8.81 6.10
N TYR A 81 -0.87 7.82 5.74
CA TYR A 81 -0.49 7.56 4.36
C TYR A 81 -1.32 6.43 3.78
N THR A 82 -1.77 6.60 2.53
CA THR A 82 -2.49 5.58 1.77
C THR A 82 -1.99 5.52 0.34
N PHE A 83 -2.00 4.32 -0.25
CA PHE A 83 -1.60 4.08 -1.63
C PHE A 83 -2.63 3.21 -2.35
N ASP A 84 -3.13 3.67 -3.49
CA ASP A 84 -4.09 2.99 -4.37
C ASP A 84 -5.30 2.42 -3.62
N LEU A 85 -5.71 3.14 -2.57
CA LEU A 85 -6.70 2.71 -1.61
C LEU A 85 -7.78 3.78 -1.54
N PRO A 86 -9.07 3.44 -1.77
CA PRO A 86 -10.18 4.33 -1.50
C PRO A 86 -10.43 4.37 0.02
N LEU A 87 -9.39 4.65 0.81
CA LEU A 87 -9.49 4.71 2.25
C LEU A 87 -10.19 6.00 2.64
N GLN A 88 -11.09 5.89 3.60
CA GLN A 88 -11.68 7.05 4.26
C GLN A 88 -10.68 7.64 5.26
N ALA A 89 -9.58 8.24 4.79
CA ALA A 89 -8.62 8.94 5.66
C ALA A 89 -9.32 9.99 6.54
N THR A 90 -10.41 10.58 6.03
CA THR A 90 -11.31 11.47 6.77
C THR A 90 -12.08 10.77 7.89
N LEU A 91 -12.47 9.50 7.73
CA LEU A 91 -13.06 8.69 8.80
C LEU A 91 -12.04 8.42 9.91
N ILE A 92 -10.83 7.99 9.54
CA ILE A 92 -9.74 7.75 10.50
C ILE A 92 -9.44 9.03 11.27
N MET A 93 -9.23 10.15 10.57
CA MET A 93 -9.04 11.47 11.21
C MET A 93 -10.17 11.82 12.18
N ARG A 94 -11.43 11.57 11.81
CA ARG A 94 -12.58 11.86 12.67
C ARG A 94 -12.59 10.99 13.93
N VAL A 95 -12.30 9.69 13.80
CA VAL A 95 -12.21 8.78 14.95
C VAL A 95 -11.07 9.21 15.86
N LEU A 96 -9.87 9.47 15.31
CA LEU A 96 -8.74 9.94 16.10
C LEU A 96 -9.03 11.26 16.82
N LYS A 97 -9.62 12.25 16.13
CA LYS A 97 -10.06 13.51 16.78
C LYS A 97 -10.95 13.24 17.99
N GLN A 98 -11.88 12.30 17.88
CA GLN A 98 -12.80 11.94 18.97
C GLN A 98 -12.06 11.19 20.09
N SER A 99 -11.24 10.20 19.76
CA SER A 99 -10.49 9.41 20.72
C SER A 99 -9.51 10.26 21.55
N PHE A 100 -8.80 11.18 20.90
CA PHE A 100 -7.91 12.13 21.58
C PHE A 100 -8.65 13.27 22.29
N GLY A 101 -9.96 13.40 22.08
CA GLY A 101 -10.76 14.51 22.60
C GLY A 101 -10.29 15.89 22.14
N ALA A 102 -9.68 15.97 20.95
CA ALA A 102 -9.07 17.20 20.46
C ALA A 102 -10.13 18.27 20.14
N GLU A 103 -9.96 19.46 20.73
CA GLU A 103 -10.84 20.60 20.46
C GLU A 103 -10.59 21.19 19.08
N ARG A 104 -9.32 21.27 18.66
CA ARG A 104 -8.91 21.90 17.41
C ARG A 104 -8.12 20.93 16.56
N VAL A 105 -8.37 20.98 15.26
CA VAL A 105 -7.69 20.14 14.27
C VAL A 105 -7.27 20.98 13.09
N LYS A 106 -6.03 20.78 12.63
CA LYS A 106 -5.54 21.26 11.34
C LYS A 106 -5.10 20.06 10.53
N ALA A 107 -5.58 19.96 9.30
CA ALA A 107 -5.24 18.84 8.42
C ALA A 107 -4.81 19.34 7.05
N THR A 108 -3.74 18.76 6.52
CA THR A 108 -3.21 19.06 5.18
C THR A 108 -3.13 17.77 4.38
N SER A 109 -3.76 17.74 3.21
CA SER A 109 -3.71 16.59 2.30
C SER A 109 -2.66 16.82 1.22
N ILE A 110 -1.80 15.82 1.02
CA ILE A 110 -0.75 15.81 0.00
C ILE A 110 -1.00 14.63 -0.94
N ASN A 111 -1.09 14.92 -2.24
CA ASN A 111 -1.14 13.92 -3.28
C ASN A 111 0.22 13.21 -3.41
N ARG A 112 0.20 11.88 -3.37
CA ARG A 112 1.39 11.03 -3.48
C ARG A 112 1.42 10.36 -4.85
N GLY A 113 2.59 10.41 -5.48
CA GLY A 113 2.80 9.85 -6.82
C GLY A 113 1.88 10.46 -7.89
N ASP A 114 1.68 11.78 -7.85
CA ASP A 114 1.06 12.50 -8.95
C ASP A 114 2.02 12.53 -10.15
N PHE A 115 1.74 11.68 -11.14
CA PHE A 115 2.54 11.58 -12.35
C PHE A 115 1.96 12.38 -13.52
N GLY A 116 1.02 13.29 -13.26
CA GLY A 116 0.20 13.96 -14.27
C GLY A 116 0.82 15.14 -15.03
N SER A 117 2.01 15.65 -14.66
CA SER A 117 2.56 16.91 -15.24
C SER A 117 4.03 16.83 -15.69
N ILE A 118 4.84 15.92 -15.14
CA ILE A 118 6.27 15.77 -15.49
C ILE A 118 6.56 14.30 -15.79
N ARG A 119 6.70 13.97 -17.09
CA ARG A 119 6.92 12.59 -17.58
C ARG A 119 8.14 11.88 -16.97
N ASP A 120 9.10 12.63 -16.45
CA ASP A 120 10.37 12.09 -15.96
C ASP A 120 10.38 11.65 -14.49
N MET A 121 9.29 11.88 -13.76
CA MET A 121 9.17 11.53 -12.34
C MET A 121 8.55 10.14 -12.10
N LYS A 122 8.06 9.45 -13.16
CA LYS A 122 7.62 8.07 -13.03
C LYS A 122 8.84 7.20 -12.70
N PRO A 123 8.78 6.32 -11.68
CA PRO A 123 9.91 5.46 -11.34
C PRO A 123 10.38 4.68 -12.57
N ARG A 124 11.52 5.08 -13.13
CA ARG A 124 12.20 4.31 -14.16
C ARG A 124 12.81 3.11 -13.45
N LYS A 125 12.10 1.98 -13.39
CA LYS A 125 12.78 0.70 -13.16
C LYS A 125 13.78 0.52 -14.30
N LYS A 126 15.01 1.01 -14.13
CA LYS A 126 16.13 0.61 -14.98
C LYS A 126 16.27 -0.87 -14.74
N THR A 127 15.68 -1.68 -15.61
CA THR A 127 16.16 -3.05 -15.73
C THR A 127 17.64 -2.90 -16.05
N SER A 128 18.50 -3.28 -15.11
CA SER A 128 19.97 -3.27 -15.25
C SER A 128 20.46 -4.21 -16.35
N LEU A 129 19.53 -4.75 -17.14
CA LEU A 129 19.84 -5.49 -18.33
C LEU A 129 20.55 -4.53 -19.29
N SER A 130 21.84 -4.77 -19.44
CA SER A 130 22.62 -4.26 -20.55
C SER A 130 21.88 -4.57 -21.87
N ALA A 131 22.20 -3.82 -22.93
CA ALA A 131 21.64 -4.10 -24.25
C ALA A 131 21.79 -5.58 -24.62
N MET A 132 22.93 -6.20 -24.27
CA MET A 132 23.18 -7.63 -24.46
C MET A 132 22.28 -8.52 -23.60
N ALA A 133 22.07 -8.19 -22.33
CA ALA A 133 21.20 -8.97 -21.47
C ALA A 133 19.73 -8.95 -21.95
N ARG A 134 19.27 -7.84 -22.57
CA ARG A 134 17.96 -7.77 -23.23
C ARG A 134 17.88 -8.67 -24.46
N VAL A 135 18.88 -8.61 -25.35
CA VAL A 135 18.95 -9.45 -26.55
C VAL A 135 18.96 -10.93 -26.17
N THR A 136 19.78 -11.32 -25.20
CA THR A 136 19.89 -12.70 -24.72
C THR A 136 18.56 -13.20 -24.15
N ARG A 137 17.87 -12.38 -23.34
CA ARG A 137 16.58 -12.74 -22.76
C ARG A 137 15.49 -12.90 -23.84
N THR A 138 15.44 -12.01 -24.83
CA THR A 138 14.52 -12.12 -25.97
C THR A 138 14.80 -13.38 -26.78
N ARG A 139 16.08 -13.70 -27.06
CA ARG A 139 16.48 -14.91 -27.77
C ARG A 139 16.06 -16.18 -27.04
N MET A 140 16.25 -16.22 -25.72
CA MET A 140 15.81 -17.34 -24.88
C MET A 140 14.29 -17.51 -24.90
N SER A 141 13.55 -16.41 -24.77
CA SER A 141 12.08 -16.44 -24.84
C SER A 141 11.59 -16.97 -26.19
N LEU A 142 12.14 -16.47 -27.31
CA LEU A 142 11.79 -16.95 -28.66
C LEU A 142 12.12 -18.44 -28.84
N LYS A 143 13.26 -18.92 -28.33
CA LYS A 143 13.62 -20.35 -28.38
C LYS A 143 12.63 -21.21 -27.59
N GLN A 144 12.23 -20.74 -26.41
CA GLN A 144 11.27 -21.45 -25.56
C GLN A 144 9.87 -21.48 -26.18
N THR A 145 9.41 -20.36 -26.73
CA THR A 145 8.14 -20.27 -27.46
C THR A 145 8.16 -21.13 -28.72
N GLY A 146 9.24 -21.13 -29.49
CA GLY A 146 9.41 -22.02 -30.66
C GLY A 146 9.41 -23.50 -30.29
N SER A 147 10.06 -23.87 -29.17
CA SER A 147 10.02 -25.24 -28.64
C SER A 147 8.59 -25.65 -28.23
N LYS A 148 7.86 -24.77 -27.54
CA LYS A 148 6.44 -24.99 -27.19
C LYS A 148 5.58 -25.17 -28.44
N LEU A 149 5.70 -24.29 -29.44
CA LEU A 149 4.97 -24.40 -30.71
C LEU A 149 5.25 -25.71 -31.45
N LYS A 150 6.52 -26.13 -31.51
CA LYS A 150 6.90 -27.41 -32.14
C LYS A 150 6.28 -28.60 -31.41
N ASN A 151 6.26 -28.58 -30.08
CA ASN A 151 5.66 -29.66 -29.29
C ASN A 151 4.14 -29.68 -29.41
N THR A 152 3.48 -28.51 -29.43
CA THR A 152 2.04 -28.40 -29.67
C THR A 152 1.69 -28.86 -31.09
N GLY A 153 2.46 -28.46 -32.10
CA GLY A 153 2.27 -28.92 -33.49
C GLY A 153 2.42 -30.43 -33.63
N LYS A 154 3.40 -31.04 -32.97
CA LYS A 154 3.54 -32.51 -32.91
C LYS A 154 2.32 -33.19 -32.27
N LYS A 155 1.79 -32.63 -31.17
CA LYS A 155 0.58 -33.15 -30.53
C LYS A 155 -0.63 -33.09 -31.46
N VAL A 156 -0.85 -31.95 -32.13
CA VAL A 156 -1.96 -31.77 -33.07
C VAL A 156 -1.83 -32.71 -34.27
N PHE A 157 -0.63 -32.84 -34.86
CA PHE A 157 -0.38 -33.77 -35.94
C PHE A 157 -0.67 -35.23 -35.55
N ASN A 158 -0.21 -35.66 -34.36
CA ASN A 158 -0.50 -37.00 -33.85
C ASN A 158 -2.00 -37.24 -33.63
N VAL A 159 -2.75 -36.23 -33.15
CA VAL A 159 -4.20 -36.32 -32.99
C VAL A 159 -4.92 -36.44 -34.34
N ILE A 160 -4.49 -35.67 -35.34
CA ILE A 160 -5.07 -35.74 -36.70
C ILE A 160 -4.73 -37.07 -37.37
N ALA A 161 -3.49 -37.57 -37.21
CA ALA A 161 -3.08 -38.88 -37.72
C ALA A 161 -3.91 -40.00 -37.09
N LYS A 162 -4.12 -39.97 -35.78
CA LYS A 162 -4.93 -40.97 -35.05
C LYS A 162 -6.43 -40.91 -35.40
N LYS A 163 -6.93 -39.77 -35.89
CA LYS A 163 -8.31 -39.60 -36.38
C LYS A 163 -8.52 -40.10 -37.81
N ARG A 164 -7.45 -40.38 -38.56
CA ARG A 164 -7.50 -40.84 -39.96
C ARG A 164 -7.45 -42.36 -40.12
N ASP A 165 -7.20 -43.11 -39.06
CA ASP A 165 -7.40 -44.57 -39.08
C ASP A 165 -8.91 -44.87 -39.11
N PRO A 166 -9.44 -45.48 -40.19
CA PRO A 166 -10.83 -45.90 -40.22
C PRO A 166 -10.98 -47.07 -39.23
N GLN A 167 -11.88 -46.93 -38.28
CA GLN A 167 -12.31 -48.00 -37.39
C GLN A 167 -12.79 -49.19 -38.25
N PRO A 168 -12.32 -50.43 -38.01
CA PRO A 168 -12.78 -51.58 -38.78
C PRO A 168 -14.27 -51.74 -38.55
N ARG A 169 -15.04 -51.87 -39.64
CA ARG A 169 -16.45 -52.25 -39.57
C ARG A 169 -16.49 -53.77 -39.37
N ASP A 170 -17.08 -54.18 -38.25
CA ASP A 170 -17.43 -55.57 -37.96
C ASP A 170 -18.35 -56.16 -39.03
#